data_AF-A0A948SIM0-F1
#
_entry.id   AF-A0A948SIM0-F1
#
_cell.length_a   1.000
_cell.length_b   1.000
_cell.length_c   1.000
_cell.angle_alpha   90.00
_cell.angle_beta   90.00
_cell.angle_gamma   90.00
#
_symmetry.space_group_name_H-M   'P 1'
#
loop_
_entity.id
_entity.type
_entity.pdbx_description
1 polymer ?
#
loop_
_entity_poly.entity_id
_entity_poly.type
_entity_poly.pdbx_seq_one_letter_code
_entity_poly.pdbx_strand_id
1 'polypeptide(L)' 'SVIIELSFAGQDWLVREVLKEAGDAVVLEPAAARKAVKAAARKLKTGRRAKRPARA' A
#
# COMPACT_ATOMS: atom_id res chain seq x y z
N SER A 1 -17.45 -7.40 -4.68
CA SER A 1 -16.15 -7.49 -4.00
C SER A 1 -15.97 -8.92 -3.51
N VAL A 2 -14.73 -9.37 -3.38
CA VAL A 2 -14.38 -10.70 -2.84
C VAL A 2 -13.47 -10.47 -1.64
N ILE A 3 -13.72 -11.18 -0.55
CA ILE A 3 -12.89 -11.14 0.66
C ILE A 3 -12.25 -12.51 0.81
N ILE A 4 -10.94 -12.53 0.97
CA ILE A 4 -10.18 -13.75 1.20
C ILE A 4 -9.36 -13.59 2.48
N GLU A 5 -9.09 -14.71 3.13
CA GLU A 5 -8.02 -14.80 4.12
C GLU A 5 -6.73 -15.14 3.38
N LEU A 6 -5.67 -14.37 3.63
CA LEU A 6 -4.37 -14.54 3.00
C LEU A 6 -3.31 -14.70 4.07
N SER A 7 -2.69 -15.86 4.14
CA SER A 7 -1.43 -16.05 4.85
C SER A 7 -0.32 -15.33 4.10
N PHE A 8 0.52 -14.56 4.81
CA PHE A 8 1.54 -13.72 4.20
C PHE A 8 2.88 -13.87 4.90
N ALA A 9 3.97 -13.71 4.13
CA ALA A 9 5.34 -13.96 4.60
C ALA A 9 5.94 -12.84 5.50
N GLY A 10 5.11 -11.92 6.00
CA GLY A 10 5.53 -10.74 6.78
C GLY A 10 5.02 -9.41 6.20
N GLN A 11 5.07 -8.34 7.00
CA GLN A 11 4.48 -7.05 6.63
C GLN A 11 5.14 -6.40 5.41
N ASP A 12 6.46 -6.49 5.26
CA ASP A 12 7.16 -5.91 4.11
C ASP A 12 6.78 -6.58 2.79
N TRP A 13 6.64 -7.91 2.82
CA TRP A 13 6.13 -8.67 1.68
C TRP A 13 4.71 -8.23 1.33
N LEU A 14 3.81 -8.18 2.33
CA LEU A 14 2.41 -7.81 2.13
C LEU A 14 2.27 -6.39 1.57
N VAL A 15 3.06 -5.44 2.08
CA VAL A 15 3.08 -4.06 1.59
C VAL A 15 3.45 -4.02 0.11
N ARG A 16 4.49 -4.76 -0.29
CA ARG A 16 4.90 -4.80 -1.70
C ARG A 16 3.81 -5.40 -2.59
N GLU A 17 3.18 -6.49 -2.17
CA GLU A 17 2.13 -7.12 -2.97
C GLU A 17 0.90 -6.21 -3.12
N VAL A 18 0.39 -5.64 -2.02
CA VAL A 18 -0.79 -4.76 -2.07
C VAL A 18 -0.53 -3.50 -2.91
N LEU A 19 0.68 -2.96 -2.88
CA LEU A 19 1.02 -1.78 -3.68
C LEU A 19 1.14 -2.06 -5.18
N LYS A 20 1.37 -3.31 -5.59
CA LYS A 20 1.37 -3.70 -7.02
C LYS A 20 -0.02 -3.59 -7.64
N GLU A 21 -1.06 -3.86 -6.85
CA GLU A 21 -2.46 -3.80 -7.28
C GLU A 21 -2.97 -2.37 -7.54
N ALA A 22 -2.13 -1.34 -7.34
CA ALA A 22 -2.41 0.05 -7.70
C ALA A 22 -3.74 0.65 -7.16
N GLY A 23 -4.34 0.03 -6.14
CA GLY A 23 -5.62 0.45 -5.55
C GLY A 23 -6.74 -0.58 -5.64
N ASP A 24 -6.55 -1.66 -6.42
CA ASP A 24 -7.55 -2.71 -6.61
C ASP A 24 -7.64 -3.68 -5.41
N ALA A 25 -6.59 -3.72 -4.57
CA ALA A 25 -6.57 -4.48 -3.32
C ALA A 25 -6.46 -3.58 -2.08
N VAL A 26 -7.12 -3.99 -0.99
CA VAL A 26 -7.09 -3.33 0.31
C VAL A 26 -6.93 -4.35 1.44
N VAL A 27 -6.08 -4.03 2.42
CA VAL A 27 -5.95 -4.84 3.64
C VAL A 27 -7.04 -4.46 4.63
N LEU A 28 -7.88 -5.44 4.99
CA LEU A 28 -8.89 -5.28 6.02
C LEU A 28 -8.30 -5.52 7.39
N GLU A 29 -7.72 -6.68 7.69
CA GLU A 29 -7.11 -7.04 8.97
C GLU A 29 -5.80 -7.83 8.75
N PRO A 30 -4.89 -7.90 9.74
CA PRO A 30 -4.93 -7.21 11.03
C PRO A 30 -4.65 -5.70 10.90
N ALA A 31 -5.13 -4.91 11.86
CA ALA A 31 -4.93 -3.46 11.90
C ALA A 31 -3.47 -3.01 11.74
N ALA A 32 -2.52 -3.80 12.26
CA ALA A 32 -1.09 -3.54 12.08
C ALA A 32 -0.67 -3.59 10.60
N ALA A 33 -1.12 -4.61 9.85
CA ALA A 33 -0.85 -4.76 8.42
C ALA A 33 -1.48 -3.62 7.61
N ARG A 34 -2.74 -3.27 7.90
CA ARG A 34 -3.43 -2.13 7.28
C ARG A 34 -2.67 -0.81 7.49
N LYS A 35 -2.16 -0.58 8.70
CA LYS A 35 -1.35 0.61 9.03
C LYS A 35 -0.02 0.62 8.26
N ALA A 36 0.64 -0.52 8.11
CA ALA A 36 1.89 -0.64 7.34
C ALA A 36 1.69 -0.25 5.86
N VAL A 37 0.66 -0.80 5.20
CA VAL A 37 0.31 -0.43 3.81
C VAL A 37 0.01 1.06 3.68
N LYS A 38 -0.80 1.61 4.60
CA LYS A 38 -1.13 3.04 4.61
C LYS A 38 0.12 3.92 4.75
N ALA A 39 1.06 3.54 5.61
CA ALA A 39 2.30 4.28 5.80
C ALA A 39 3.18 4.25 4.55
N ALA A 40 3.34 3.09 3.92
CA ALA A 40 4.09 2.94 2.68
C ALA A 40 3.48 3.74 1.51
N ALA A 41 2.16 3.64 1.32
CA ALA A 41 1.44 4.40 0.31
C ALA A 41 1.62 5.93 0.48
N ARG A 42 1.60 6.42 1.73
CA ARG A 42 1.87 7.84 2.04
C ARG A 42 3.27 8.26 1.63
N LYS A 43 4.30 7.45 1.93
CA LYS A 43 5.69 7.72 1.52
C LYS A 43 5.81 7.85 -0.01
N LEU A 44 5.16 6.97 -0.76
CA LEU A 44 5.14 7.03 -2.23
C LEU A 44 4.46 8.30 -2.76
N LYS A 45 3.31 8.70 -2.19
CA LYS A 45 2.62 9.94 -2.58
C LYS A 45 3.50 11.17 -2.36
N THR A 46 4.18 11.24 -1.22
CA THR A 46 5.11 12.35 -0.92
C THR A 46 6.27 12.37 -1.91
N GLY A 47 6.89 11.21 -2.18
CA GLY A 47 7.99 11.11 -3.15
C GLY A 47 7.57 11.49 -4.57
N ARG A 48 6.38 11.07 -5.02
CA ARG A 48 5.84 11.43 -6.34
C ARG A 48 5.55 12.93 -6.44
N ARG A 49 5.02 13.54 -5.38
CA ARG A 49 4.76 14.99 -5.34
C ARG A 49 6.05 15.79 -5.47
N ALA A 50 7.12 15.38 -4.76
CA ALA A 50 8.43 16.04 -4.85
C ALA A 50 9.06 15.93 -6.25
N LYS A 51 8.83 14.81 -6.95
CA LYS A 51 9.35 14.57 -8.30
C LYS A 51 8.52 15.19 -9.43
N ARG A 52 7.34 15.76 -9.16
CA ARG A 52 6.48 16.30 -10.23
C ARG A 52 6.99 17.69 -10.62
N PRO A 53 7.33 17.95 -11.90
CA PRO A 53 7.74 19.28 -12.32
C PRO A 53 6.62 20.28 -12.02
N ALA A 54 7.00 21.50 -11.62
CA ALA A 54 6.07 22.60 -11.47
C ALA A 54 5.33 22.76 -12.81
N ARG A 55 4.00 22.72 -12.77
CA ARG A 55 3.20 23.05 -13.95
C ARG A 55 3.44 24.54 -14.22
N ALA A 56 4.12 24.83 -15.33
CA ALA A 56 4.18 26.16 -15.92
C ALA A 56 2.80 26.56 -16.46
#